data_AF-A0A7V9ACL5-F1
#
_entry.id   AF-A0A7V9ACL5-F1
#
_cell.length_a   1.000
_cell.length_b   1.000
_cell.length_c   1.000
_cell.angle_alpha   90.00
_cell.angle_beta   90.00
_cell.angle_gamma   90.00
#
_symmetry.space_group_name_H-M   'P 1'
#
loop_
_entity.id
_entity.type
_entity.pdbx_description
1 polymer ?
#
loop_
_entity_poly.entity_id
_entity_poly.type
_entity_poly.pdbx_seq_one_letter_code
_entity_poly.pdbx_strand_id
1 'polypeptide(L)'
;MIPLPVIYVGLGGLLLALVVATAFQRGSPRVFFLLALRLAIGWHFLFEGLHKIHSHYVGPTETNRPFSSAAYFRSAPGPLGPFMRRQFEDPEAVIAARVRLSSVSNPDLLRRSSLEDQAGACPPAVAEELEALLPQVEEAVRQEAERELAAADKEEALGLAQATTDTAKAEVRRKAETARTAARKKQDNYGSIARERVQAAKAAYARWVHGVEPRPTRIKFIGNDEVPLTAPQRLAYLDHLRQALQEAEDRLRLGLGQGYGIEQKRVTELQSDYYNALSDLARDAQAFVEELKKELLGDAWTPPPPTRSRGDLLDRVTMWFLVVIGTLLLVGLFTPLACLGAIGFLVLTYLTYPPFPWFPLPPGTEGNPIFINKNVIEALALCVILVHPTGRWLGLDALWTYCCRRRCTTQPSASTTSPTPSA
;
A
#
# COMPACT_ATOMS: atom_id res chain seq x y z
N MET A 1 -6.50 -5.60 15.94
CA MET A 1 -6.81 -4.46 16.82
C MET A 1 -6.03 -4.60 18.11
N ILE A 2 -5.45 -3.51 18.64
CA ILE A 2 -4.89 -3.52 20.00
C ILE A 2 -6.09 -3.72 20.96
N PRO A 3 -6.03 -4.64 21.92
CA PRO A 3 -7.14 -4.84 22.84
C PRO A 3 -7.45 -3.52 23.57
N LEU A 4 -8.72 -3.13 23.60
CA LEU A 4 -9.21 -1.98 24.38
C LEU A 4 -8.64 -1.93 25.81
N PRO A 5 -8.53 -3.07 26.55
CA PRO A 5 -7.89 -3.08 27.87
C PRO A 5 -6.44 -2.60 27.86
N VAL A 6 -5.65 -2.95 26.84
CA VAL A 6 -4.24 -2.54 26.73
C VAL A 6 -4.14 -1.03 26.51
N ILE A 7 -5.05 -0.46 25.71
CA ILE A 7 -5.14 0.99 25.49
C ILE A 7 -5.49 1.70 26.80
N TYR A 8 -6.49 1.22 27.53
CA TYR A 8 -6.91 1.85 28.80
C TYR A 8 -5.83 1.77 29.88
N VAL A 9 -5.13 0.63 29.99
CA VAL A 9 -4.00 0.50 30.92
C VAL A 9 -2.87 1.47 30.54
N GLY A 10 -2.56 1.60 29.24
CA GLY A 10 -1.57 2.56 28.74
C GLY A 10 -1.95 4.01 29.06
N LEU A 11 -3.19 4.42 28.76
CA LEU A 11 -3.70 5.76 29.05
C LEU A 11 -3.74 6.05 30.55
N GLY A 12 -4.16 5.08 31.37
CA GLY A 12 -4.17 5.19 32.83
C GLY A 12 -2.76 5.36 33.40
N GLY A 13 -1.79 4.59 32.88
CA GLY A 13 -0.38 4.73 33.25
C GLY A 13 0.21 6.09 32.88
N LEU A 14 -0.11 6.61 31.69
CA LEU A 14 0.32 7.95 31.26
C LEU A 14 -0.28 9.06 32.12
N LEU A 15 -1.57 8.95 32.48
CA LEU A 15 -2.24 9.91 33.36
C LEU A 15 -1.65 9.91 34.76
N LEU A 16 -1.38 8.72 35.32
CA LEU A 16 -0.71 8.60 36.61
C LEU A 16 0.69 9.22 36.58
N ALA A 17 1.48 8.91 35.54
CA ALA A 17 2.83 9.46 35.37
C ALA A 17 2.82 11.00 35.24
N LEU A 18 1.82 11.55 34.54
CA LEU A 18 1.59 12.98 34.42
C LEU A 18 1.30 13.64 35.78
N VAL A 19 0.40 13.06 36.59
CA VAL A 19 0.05 13.57 37.91
C VAL A 19 1.26 13.51 38.86
N VAL A 20 1.96 12.38 38.88
CA VAL A 20 3.15 12.18 39.72
C VAL A 20 4.25 13.17 39.34
N ALA A 21 4.60 13.29 38.06
CA ALA A 21 5.62 14.23 37.61
C ALA A 21 5.27 15.69 37.93
N THR A 22 3.99 16.04 37.86
CA THR A 22 3.50 17.38 38.24
C THR A 22 3.64 17.61 39.74
N ALA A 23 3.30 16.61 40.58
CA ALA A 23 3.47 16.69 42.02
C ALA A 23 4.94 16.88 42.44
N PHE A 24 5.87 16.16 41.79
CA PHE A 24 7.32 16.34 41.99
C PHE A 24 7.81 17.75 41.62
N GLN A 25 7.07 18.47 40.77
CA GLN A 25 7.35 19.86 40.40
C GLN A 25 6.46 20.87 41.12
N ARG A 26 6.19 20.61 42.41
CA ARG A 26 5.43 21.49 43.30
C ARG A 26 4.02 21.80 42.80
N GLY A 27 3.43 20.91 41.99
CA GLY A 27 2.08 21.11 41.48
C GLY A 27 1.95 22.22 40.43
N SER A 28 3.04 22.59 39.73
CA SER A 28 3.00 23.68 38.76
C SER A 28 2.02 23.39 37.61
N PRO A 29 0.98 24.21 37.39
CA PRO A 29 0.02 23.99 36.30
C PRO A 29 0.70 24.10 34.93
N ARG A 30 1.73 24.94 34.81
CA ARG A 30 2.54 25.05 33.58
C ARG A 30 3.20 23.72 33.22
N VAL A 31 3.80 23.04 34.19
CA VAL A 31 4.45 21.73 33.96
C VAL A 31 3.40 20.72 33.53
N PHE A 32 2.26 20.68 34.21
CA PHE A 32 1.15 19.81 33.85
C PHE A 32 0.73 20.01 32.39
N PHE A 33 0.40 21.24 31.98
CA PHE A 33 -0.09 21.50 30.62
C PHE A 33 0.97 21.25 29.55
N LEU A 34 2.25 21.53 29.82
CA LEU A 34 3.33 21.24 28.87
C LEU A 34 3.55 19.73 28.69
N LEU A 35 3.47 18.96 29.78
CA LEU A 35 3.56 17.51 29.73
C LEU A 35 2.33 16.91 29.05
N ALA A 36 1.13 17.38 29.39
CA ALA A 36 -0.11 16.96 28.76
C ALA A 36 -0.11 17.25 27.25
N LEU A 37 0.35 18.44 26.84
CA LEU A 37 0.48 18.82 25.43
C LEU A 37 1.43 17.87 24.69
N ARG A 38 2.59 17.57 25.27
CA ARG A 38 3.55 16.62 24.67
C ARG A 38 2.95 15.23 24.54
N LEU A 39 2.30 14.73 25.59
CA LEU A 39 1.66 13.41 25.57
C LEU A 39 0.51 13.35 24.55
N ALA A 40 -0.30 14.40 24.45
CA ALA A 40 -1.39 14.47 23.49
C ALA A 40 -0.89 14.45 22.03
N ILE A 41 0.13 15.25 21.71
CA ILE A 41 0.72 15.26 20.35
C ILE A 41 1.43 13.95 20.06
N GLY A 42 2.22 13.43 21.01
CA GLY A 42 2.88 12.13 20.86
C GLY A 42 1.88 10.99 20.62
N TRP A 43 0.78 10.99 21.37
CA TRP A 43 -0.33 10.05 21.16
C TRP A 43 -0.95 10.20 19.78
N HIS A 44 -1.20 11.43 19.34
CA HIS A 44 -1.77 11.68 18.02
C HIS A 44 -0.89 11.11 16.90
N PHE A 45 0.40 11.43 16.89
CA PHE A 45 1.36 10.91 15.90
C PHE A 45 1.47 9.37 15.94
N LEU A 46 1.57 8.79 17.14
CA LEU A 46 1.67 7.34 17.29
C LEU A 46 0.42 6.64 16.77
N PHE A 47 -0.76 7.09 17.18
CA PHE A 47 -2.04 6.50 16.78
C PHE A 47 -2.23 6.61 15.27
N GLU A 48 -1.94 7.78 14.70
CA GLU A 48 -2.01 8.01 13.26
C GLU A 48 -1.08 7.07 12.48
N GLY A 49 0.16 6.88 12.96
CA GLY A 49 1.11 5.93 12.38
C GLY A 49 0.65 4.47 12.49
N LEU A 50 0.18 4.05 13.67
CA LEU A 50 -0.33 2.70 13.90
C LEU A 50 -1.58 2.40 13.08
N HIS A 51 -2.48 3.37 12.94
CA HIS A 51 -3.67 3.24 12.10
C HIS A 51 -3.29 3.01 10.64
N LYS A 52 -2.34 3.79 10.10
CA LYS A 52 -1.83 3.60 8.74
C LYS A 52 -1.17 2.24 8.56
N ILE A 53 -0.31 1.82 9.49
CA ILE A 53 0.31 0.49 9.48
C ILE A 53 -0.74 -0.61 9.50
N HIS A 54 -1.74 -0.51 10.40
CA HIS A 54 -2.82 -1.48 10.51
C HIS A 54 -3.61 -1.58 9.21
N SER A 55 -3.97 -0.43 8.62
CA SER A 55 -4.69 -0.40 7.34
C SER A 55 -3.91 -1.10 6.22
N HIS A 56 -2.58 -0.93 6.21
CA HIS A 56 -1.72 -1.58 5.22
C HIS A 56 -1.61 -3.10 5.46
N TYR A 57 -1.48 -3.56 6.70
CA TYR A 57 -1.35 -4.99 7.00
C TYR A 57 -2.66 -5.77 6.87
N VAL A 58 -3.80 -5.14 7.23
CA VAL A 58 -5.13 -5.75 7.06
C VAL A 58 -5.45 -5.95 5.58
N GLY A 59 -4.91 -5.08 4.71
CA GLY A 59 -5.20 -5.12 3.29
C GLY A 59 -6.62 -4.60 2.97
N PRO A 60 -7.01 -4.61 1.70
CA PRO A 60 -8.30 -4.08 1.26
C PRO A 60 -9.49 -4.91 1.77
N THR A 61 -10.38 -4.27 2.53
CA THR A 61 -11.70 -4.80 2.95
C THR A 61 -12.80 -3.79 2.58
N GLU A 62 -14.08 -4.12 2.83
CA GLU A 62 -15.20 -3.17 2.61
C GLU A 62 -14.94 -1.79 3.24
N THR A 63 -14.39 -1.77 4.45
CA THR A 63 -14.23 -0.58 5.28
C THR A 63 -12.78 -0.14 5.41
N ASN A 64 -11.82 -1.00 5.06
CA ASN A 64 -10.39 -0.69 5.18
C ASN A 64 -9.75 -0.52 3.80
N ARG A 65 -9.15 0.65 3.59
CA ARG A 65 -8.28 0.90 2.45
C ARG A 65 -6.85 1.00 2.95
N PRO A 66 -5.91 0.22 2.37
CA PRO A 66 -4.49 0.36 2.71
C PRO A 66 -4.05 1.80 2.55
N PHE A 67 -3.38 2.33 3.58
CA PHE A 67 -2.83 3.67 3.52
C PHE A 67 -1.89 3.81 2.32
N SER A 68 -2.16 4.84 1.51
CA SER A 68 -1.22 5.35 0.54
C SER A 68 -1.34 6.86 0.46
N SER A 69 -0.20 7.54 0.38
CA SER A 69 -0.12 8.97 0.16
C SER A 69 -0.26 9.37 -1.32
N ALA A 70 -0.41 8.41 -2.24
CA ALA A 70 -0.56 8.68 -3.66
C ALA A 70 -1.74 9.63 -3.97
N ALA A 71 -2.91 9.40 -3.37
CA ALA A 71 -4.08 10.26 -3.57
C ALA A 71 -3.86 11.68 -3.03
N TYR A 72 -3.04 11.81 -1.98
CA TYR A 72 -2.61 13.10 -1.47
C TYR A 72 -1.63 13.75 -2.46
N PHE A 73 -0.51 13.12 -2.79
CA PHE A 73 0.53 13.79 -3.59
C PHE A 73 0.19 14.00 -5.07
N ARG A 74 -0.73 13.24 -5.65
CA ARG A 74 -1.04 13.32 -7.10
C ARG A 74 -1.69 14.63 -7.54
N SER A 75 -2.47 15.28 -6.68
CA SER A 75 -3.05 16.59 -6.99
C SER A 75 -2.47 17.74 -6.16
N ALA A 76 -1.34 17.50 -5.49
CA ALA A 76 -0.69 18.46 -4.62
C ALA A 76 -0.45 19.81 -5.33
N PRO A 77 -1.13 20.88 -4.92
CA PRO A 77 -1.05 22.17 -5.61
C PRO A 77 0.09 23.05 -5.09
N GLY A 78 0.67 22.69 -3.94
CA GLY A 78 1.74 23.46 -3.30
C GLY A 78 3.10 23.36 -4.01
N PRO A 79 4.09 24.16 -3.56
CA PRO A 79 5.43 24.22 -4.17
C PRO A 79 6.16 22.87 -4.21
N LEU A 80 5.90 21.97 -3.26
CA LEU A 80 6.49 20.62 -3.27
C LEU A 80 5.69 19.60 -4.10
N GLY A 81 4.51 19.97 -4.57
CA GLY A 81 3.63 19.10 -5.36
C GLY A 81 4.29 18.52 -6.62
N PRO A 82 4.94 19.33 -7.49
CA PRO A 82 5.61 18.82 -8.68
C PRO A 82 6.68 17.76 -8.39
N PHE A 83 7.43 17.93 -7.29
CA PHE A 83 8.44 16.95 -6.86
C PHE A 83 7.79 15.66 -6.36
N MET A 84 6.76 15.77 -5.52
CA MET A 84 6.08 14.62 -4.94
C MET A 84 5.32 13.78 -5.98
N ARG A 85 4.67 14.43 -6.96
CA ARG A 85 3.98 13.75 -8.06
C ARG A 85 4.88 12.78 -8.84
N ARG A 86 6.14 13.14 -9.06
CA ARG A 86 7.12 12.31 -9.80
C ARG A 86 7.52 11.02 -9.08
N GLN A 87 7.21 10.90 -7.79
CA GLN A 87 7.59 9.73 -7.01
C GLN A 87 6.57 8.58 -7.12
N PHE A 88 5.36 8.87 -7.61
CA PHE A 88 4.31 7.87 -7.80
C PHE A 88 4.23 7.44 -9.26
N GLU A 89 3.93 6.16 -9.49
CA GLU A 89 3.61 5.67 -10.82
C GLU A 89 2.32 6.36 -11.31
N ASP A 90 2.32 6.75 -12.58
CA ASP A 90 1.18 7.35 -13.27
C ASP A 90 0.21 6.23 -13.69
N PRO A 91 -0.94 6.07 -13.03
CA PRO A 91 -1.83 4.97 -13.37
C PRO A 91 -2.58 5.22 -14.68
N GLU A 92 -2.61 6.45 -15.21
CA GLU A 92 -3.11 6.67 -16.57
C GLU A 92 -2.21 6.03 -17.60
N ALA A 93 -0.88 6.10 -17.41
CA ALA A 93 0.07 5.42 -18.28
C ALA A 93 -0.10 3.90 -18.21
N VAL A 94 -0.32 3.34 -17.01
CA VAL A 94 -0.61 1.91 -16.82
C VAL A 94 -1.90 1.51 -17.53
N ILE A 95 -2.98 2.26 -17.33
CA ILE A 95 -4.27 2.04 -17.99
C ILE A 95 -4.13 2.18 -19.52
N ALA A 96 -3.39 3.17 -20.00
CA ALA A 96 -3.16 3.38 -21.42
C ALA A 96 -2.42 2.21 -22.07
N ALA A 97 -1.40 1.67 -21.40
CA ALA A 97 -0.61 0.55 -21.92
C ALA A 97 -1.31 -0.81 -21.80
N ARG A 98 -2.09 -1.02 -20.73
CA ARG A 98 -2.62 -2.36 -20.36
C ARG A 98 -4.13 -2.51 -20.54
N VAL A 99 -4.89 -1.44 -20.73
CA VAL A 99 -6.37 -1.50 -20.72
C VAL A 99 -6.99 -0.71 -21.87
N ARG A 100 -6.52 0.50 -22.19
CA ARG A 100 -7.09 1.27 -23.31
C ARG A 100 -6.71 0.64 -24.64
N LEU A 101 -7.72 0.32 -25.42
CA LEU A 101 -7.59 -0.28 -26.75
C LEU A 101 -7.38 0.81 -27.81
N SER A 102 -6.65 0.48 -28.87
CA SER A 102 -6.52 1.33 -30.07
C SER A 102 -7.77 1.28 -30.97
N SER A 103 -8.57 0.21 -30.87
CA SER A 103 -9.84 0.06 -31.60
C SER A 103 -10.86 -0.70 -30.76
N VAL A 104 -12.09 -0.18 -30.65
CA VAL A 104 -13.19 -0.85 -29.94
C VAL A 104 -13.74 -1.97 -30.83
N SER A 105 -13.50 -3.22 -30.45
CA SER A 105 -14.12 -4.37 -31.11
C SER A 105 -15.44 -4.73 -30.43
N ASN A 106 -16.44 -5.17 -31.20
CA ASN A 106 -17.72 -5.59 -30.65
C ASN A 106 -17.52 -6.84 -29.76
N PRO A 107 -17.92 -6.82 -28.47
CA PRO A 107 -17.68 -7.93 -27.54
C PRO A 107 -18.31 -9.24 -28.00
N ASP A 108 -19.47 -9.19 -28.66
CA ASP A 108 -20.13 -10.41 -29.15
C ASP A 108 -19.40 -11.03 -30.35
N LEU A 109 -18.73 -10.21 -31.17
CA LEU A 109 -17.88 -10.72 -32.25
C LEU A 109 -16.62 -11.38 -31.68
N LEU A 110 -15.99 -10.76 -30.69
CA LEU A 110 -14.80 -11.32 -30.05
C LEU A 110 -15.11 -12.66 -29.36
N ARG A 111 -16.26 -12.75 -28.67
CA ARG A 111 -16.71 -14.00 -28.02
C ARG A 111 -16.83 -15.18 -29.00
N ARG A 112 -17.22 -14.91 -30.25
CA ARG A 112 -17.43 -15.93 -31.30
C ARG A 112 -16.17 -16.19 -32.15
N SER A 113 -15.15 -15.35 -32.03
CA SER A 113 -13.91 -15.46 -32.78
C SER A 113 -13.03 -16.60 -32.27
N SER A 114 -12.05 -17.01 -33.07
CA SER A 114 -11.13 -18.10 -32.72
C SER A 114 -10.26 -17.71 -31.50
N LEU A 115 -9.65 -18.70 -30.84
CA LEU A 115 -8.72 -18.43 -29.74
C LEU A 115 -7.56 -17.52 -30.17
N GLU A 116 -7.08 -17.72 -31.40
CA GLU A 116 -6.00 -16.94 -32.00
C GLU A 116 -6.41 -15.47 -32.19
N ASP A 117 -7.62 -15.22 -32.71
CA ASP A 117 -8.15 -13.87 -32.87
C ASP A 117 -8.35 -13.17 -31.51
N GLN A 118 -8.84 -13.91 -30.50
CA GLN A 118 -8.99 -13.40 -29.14
C GLN A 118 -7.64 -13.06 -28.51
N ALA A 119 -6.63 -13.91 -28.70
CA ALA A 119 -5.27 -13.67 -28.23
C ALA A 119 -4.63 -12.46 -28.93
N GLY A 120 -4.89 -12.27 -30.22
CA GLY A 120 -4.45 -11.12 -31.01
C GLY A 120 -5.07 -9.79 -30.58
N ALA A 121 -6.23 -9.83 -29.92
CA ALA A 121 -6.90 -8.65 -29.38
C ALA A 121 -6.36 -8.19 -28.00
N CYS A 122 -5.37 -8.89 -27.45
CA CYS A 122 -4.72 -8.55 -26.18
C CYS A 122 -3.84 -7.29 -26.33
N PRO A 123 -3.86 -6.33 -25.36
CA PRO A 123 -2.98 -5.17 -25.40
C PRO A 123 -1.50 -5.53 -25.54
N PRO A 124 -0.72 -4.83 -26.39
CA PRO A 124 0.61 -5.25 -26.81
C PRO A 124 1.59 -5.41 -25.64
N ALA A 125 1.54 -4.49 -24.66
CA ALA A 125 2.39 -4.55 -23.47
C ALA A 125 2.15 -5.81 -22.64
N VAL A 126 0.91 -6.28 -22.56
CA VAL A 126 0.54 -7.50 -21.82
C VAL A 126 0.83 -8.75 -22.65
N ALA A 127 0.56 -8.68 -23.95
CA ALA A 127 0.83 -9.78 -24.87
C ALA A 127 2.33 -10.12 -24.94
N GLU A 128 3.21 -9.11 -24.98
CA GLU A 128 4.67 -9.29 -24.94
C GLU A 128 5.13 -9.91 -23.62
N GLU A 129 4.59 -9.42 -22.50
CA GLU A 129 4.91 -9.91 -21.16
C GLU A 129 4.52 -11.38 -20.95
N LEU A 130 3.36 -11.81 -21.47
CA LEU A 130 2.92 -13.20 -21.43
C LEU A 130 3.69 -14.09 -22.42
N GLU A 131 4.02 -13.59 -23.61
CA GLU A 131 4.79 -14.34 -24.61
C GLU A 131 6.23 -14.62 -24.13
N ALA A 132 6.82 -13.68 -23.39
CA ALA A 132 8.16 -13.85 -22.83
C ALA A 132 8.27 -15.06 -21.87
N LEU A 133 7.15 -15.55 -21.34
CA LEU A 133 7.12 -16.74 -20.47
C LEU A 133 7.06 -18.05 -21.24
N LEU A 134 6.88 -18.04 -22.56
CA LEU A 134 6.73 -19.25 -23.37
C LEU A 134 7.81 -20.31 -23.09
N PRO A 135 9.12 -19.99 -23.01
CA PRO A 135 10.15 -20.99 -22.70
C PRO A 135 9.98 -21.63 -21.31
N GLN A 136 9.54 -20.86 -20.32
CA GLN A 136 9.29 -21.37 -18.96
C GLN A 136 8.04 -22.25 -18.92
N VAL A 137 7.00 -21.88 -19.69
CA VAL A 137 5.77 -22.67 -19.83
C VAL A 137 6.06 -23.99 -20.55
N GLU A 138 6.87 -23.98 -21.62
CA GLU A 138 7.30 -25.20 -22.32
C GLU A 138 7.98 -26.18 -21.37
N GLU A 139 8.91 -25.68 -20.54
CA GLU A 139 9.60 -26.49 -19.54
C GLU A 139 8.65 -26.98 -18.44
N ALA A 140 7.72 -26.14 -17.97
CA ALA A 140 6.71 -26.53 -16.99
C ALA A 140 5.80 -27.64 -17.51
N VAL A 141 5.32 -27.54 -18.76
CA VAL A 141 4.50 -28.58 -19.41
C VAL A 141 5.27 -29.88 -19.58
N ARG A 142 6.56 -29.79 -19.93
CA ARG A 142 7.44 -30.96 -20.03
C ARG A 142 7.58 -31.66 -18.68
N GLN A 143 7.88 -30.91 -17.61
CA GLN A 143 7.98 -31.46 -16.26
C GLN A 143 6.66 -32.03 -15.76
N GLU A 144 5.52 -31.42 -16.12
CA GLU A 144 4.18 -31.94 -15.83
C GLU A 144 3.97 -33.31 -16.48
N ALA A 145 4.32 -33.46 -17.77
CA ALA A 145 4.21 -34.73 -18.48
C ALA A 145 5.11 -35.83 -17.88
N GLU A 146 6.34 -35.48 -17.50
CA GLU A 146 7.27 -36.41 -16.84
C GLU A 146 6.74 -36.86 -15.46
N ARG A 147 6.15 -35.94 -14.68
CA ARG A 147 5.52 -36.27 -13.39
C ARG A 147 4.30 -37.15 -13.56
N GLU A 148 3.46 -36.91 -14.56
CA GLU A 148 2.29 -37.75 -14.87
C GLU A 148 2.70 -39.16 -15.28
N LEU A 149 3.78 -39.30 -16.06
CA LEU A 149 4.33 -40.60 -16.43
C LEU A 149 4.81 -41.37 -15.19
N ALA A 150 5.58 -40.73 -14.31
CA ALA A 150 6.05 -41.33 -13.07
C ALA A 150 4.91 -41.65 -12.09
N ALA A 151 3.86 -40.81 -12.06
CA ALA A 151 2.66 -41.05 -11.25
C ALA A 151 1.90 -42.29 -11.75
N ALA A 152 1.72 -42.44 -13.07
CA ALA A 152 1.09 -43.61 -13.66
C ALA A 152 1.82 -44.91 -13.29
N ASP A 153 3.16 -44.91 -13.31
CA ASP A 153 3.99 -46.05 -12.91
C ASP A 153 3.80 -46.40 -11.42
N LYS A 154 3.77 -45.37 -10.56
CA LYS A 154 3.61 -45.53 -9.11
C LYS A 154 2.21 -46.02 -8.75
N GLU A 155 1.17 -45.47 -9.38
CA GLU A 155 -0.22 -45.88 -9.19
C GLU A 155 -0.47 -47.30 -9.66
N GLU A 156 0.15 -47.72 -10.78
CA GLU A 156 0.10 -49.11 -11.23
C GLU A 156 0.70 -50.05 -10.19
N ALA A 157 1.89 -49.73 -9.67
CA ALA A 157 2.57 -50.56 -8.68
C ALA A 157 1.75 -50.70 -7.38
N LEU A 158 1.19 -49.59 -6.89
CA LEU A 158 0.33 -49.58 -5.69
C LEU A 158 -0.99 -50.33 -5.93
N GLY A 159 -1.65 -50.09 -7.07
CA GLY A 159 -2.89 -50.75 -7.44
C GLY A 159 -2.74 -52.26 -7.63
N LEU A 160 -1.63 -52.71 -8.23
CA LEU A 160 -1.31 -54.13 -8.38
C LEU A 160 -1.01 -54.82 -7.04
N ALA A 161 -0.41 -54.10 -6.08
CA ALA A 161 -0.18 -54.60 -4.73
C ALA A 161 -1.47 -54.75 -3.91
N GLN A 162 -2.48 -53.90 -4.16
CA GLN A 162 -3.76 -53.90 -3.46
C GLN A 162 -4.82 -54.79 -4.11
N ALA A 163 -4.69 -55.10 -5.41
CA ALA A 163 -5.67 -55.88 -6.14
C ALA A 163 -5.63 -57.37 -5.78
N THR A 164 -6.76 -57.90 -5.28
CA THR A 164 -6.92 -59.29 -4.85
C THR A 164 -7.39 -60.24 -5.96
N THR A 165 -7.96 -59.71 -7.05
CA THR A 165 -8.46 -60.50 -8.19
C THR A 165 -7.72 -60.16 -9.50
N ASP A 166 -7.67 -61.11 -10.42
CA ASP A 166 -7.05 -60.90 -11.74
C ASP A 166 -7.78 -59.85 -12.58
N THR A 167 -9.10 -59.73 -12.41
CA THR A 167 -9.91 -58.69 -13.05
C THR A 167 -9.57 -57.29 -12.54
N ALA A 168 -9.36 -57.12 -11.24
CA ALA A 168 -8.93 -55.86 -10.66
C ALA A 168 -7.50 -55.49 -11.10
N LYS A 169 -6.58 -56.46 -11.17
CA LYS A 169 -5.23 -56.25 -11.71
C LYS A 169 -5.24 -55.81 -13.18
N ALA A 170 -6.10 -56.42 -14.00
CA ALA A 170 -6.27 -56.04 -15.40
C ALA A 170 -6.82 -54.61 -15.55
N GLU A 171 -7.77 -54.20 -14.70
CA GLU A 171 -8.30 -52.84 -14.71
C GLU A 171 -7.26 -51.79 -14.32
N VAL A 172 -6.44 -52.07 -13.29
CA VAL A 172 -5.32 -51.20 -12.87
C VAL A 172 -4.34 -51.00 -14.01
N ARG A 173 -3.92 -52.07 -14.69
CA ARG A 173 -3.02 -51.99 -15.86
C ARG A 173 -3.61 -51.15 -16.99
N ARG A 174 -4.90 -51.36 -17.30
CA ARG A 174 -5.60 -50.58 -18.34
C ARG A 174 -5.60 -49.09 -18.00
N LYS A 175 -5.92 -48.72 -16.75
CA LYS A 175 -5.89 -47.31 -16.29
C LYS A 175 -4.48 -46.71 -16.39
N ALA A 176 -3.47 -47.45 -15.95
CA ALA A 176 -2.09 -47.01 -16.03
C ALA A 176 -1.61 -46.82 -17.48
N GLU A 177 -1.98 -47.72 -18.39
CA GLU A 177 -1.64 -47.61 -19.82
C GLU A 177 -2.34 -46.41 -20.49
N THR A 178 -3.61 -46.15 -20.16
CA THR A 178 -4.29 -44.93 -20.61
C THR A 178 -3.64 -43.66 -20.07
N ALA A 179 -3.17 -43.67 -18.82
CA ALA A 179 -2.46 -42.53 -18.24
C ALA A 179 -1.08 -42.32 -18.89
N ARG A 180 -0.32 -43.39 -19.12
CA ARG A 180 0.98 -43.33 -19.82
C ARG A 180 0.86 -42.82 -21.25
N THR A 181 -0.13 -43.30 -22.00
CA THR A 181 -0.35 -42.86 -23.40
C THR A 181 -0.73 -41.38 -23.45
N ALA A 182 -1.56 -40.90 -22.52
CA ALA A 182 -1.87 -39.48 -22.38
C ALA A 182 -0.63 -38.64 -22.01
N ALA A 183 0.17 -39.09 -21.03
CA ALA A 183 1.40 -38.41 -20.61
C ALA A 183 2.43 -38.35 -21.74
N ARG A 184 2.63 -39.43 -22.50
CA ARG A 184 3.51 -39.45 -23.68
C ARG A 184 3.03 -38.50 -24.77
N LYS A 185 1.72 -38.48 -25.05
CA LYS A 185 1.15 -37.52 -26.01
C LYS A 185 1.37 -36.07 -25.56
N LYS A 186 1.27 -35.78 -24.27
CA LYS A 186 1.59 -34.46 -23.69
C LYS A 186 3.09 -34.14 -23.84
N GLN A 187 3.95 -35.11 -23.56
CA GLN A 187 5.40 -35.00 -23.70
C GLN A 187 5.84 -34.77 -25.16
N ASP A 188 5.18 -35.38 -26.15
CA ASP A 188 5.51 -35.21 -27.57
C ASP A 188 5.01 -33.86 -28.11
N ASN A 189 3.92 -33.33 -27.56
CA ASN A 189 3.25 -32.10 -28.01
C ASN A 189 3.41 -30.92 -27.03
N TYR A 190 4.39 -30.95 -26.14
CA TYR A 190 4.55 -29.96 -25.08
C TYR A 190 4.62 -28.52 -25.62
N GLY A 191 5.34 -28.30 -26.73
CA GLY A 191 5.47 -26.97 -27.35
C GLY A 191 4.15 -26.41 -27.88
N SER A 192 3.31 -27.22 -28.53
CA SER A 192 2.00 -26.76 -28.99
C SER A 192 1.05 -26.50 -27.82
N ILE A 193 1.10 -27.35 -26.78
CA ILE A 193 0.30 -27.18 -25.57
C ILE A 193 0.71 -25.88 -24.83
N ALA A 194 2.01 -25.59 -24.74
CA ALA A 194 2.50 -24.37 -24.12
C ALA A 194 2.02 -23.11 -24.87
N ARG A 195 2.09 -23.11 -26.21
CA ARG A 195 1.58 -22.02 -27.04
C ARG A 195 0.08 -21.83 -26.86
N GLU A 196 -0.69 -22.92 -26.83
CA GLU A 196 -2.15 -22.87 -26.60
C GLU A 196 -2.47 -22.29 -25.22
N ARG A 197 -1.73 -22.68 -24.16
CA ARG A 197 -1.88 -22.10 -22.81
C ARG A 197 -1.60 -20.59 -22.80
N VAL A 198 -0.50 -20.15 -23.42
CA VAL A 198 -0.16 -18.71 -23.51
C VAL A 198 -1.21 -17.94 -24.33
N GLN A 199 -1.67 -18.50 -25.45
CA GLN A 199 -2.77 -17.92 -26.24
C GLN A 199 -4.06 -17.82 -25.43
N ALA A 200 -4.40 -18.85 -24.64
CA ALA A 200 -5.56 -18.84 -23.77
C ALA A 200 -5.47 -17.75 -22.68
N ALA A 201 -4.30 -17.54 -22.09
CA ALA A 201 -4.08 -16.47 -21.13
C ALA A 201 -4.23 -15.08 -21.77
N LYS A 202 -3.67 -14.86 -22.97
CA LYS A 202 -3.86 -13.61 -23.73
C LYS A 202 -5.32 -13.37 -24.08
N ALA A 203 -6.02 -14.41 -24.53
CA ALA A 203 -7.44 -14.36 -24.86
C ALA A 203 -8.29 -14.04 -23.63
N ALA A 204 -7.99 -14.64 -22.46
CA ALA A 204 -8.68 -14.33 -21.20
C ALA A 204 -8.55 -12.85 -20.82
N TYR A 205 -7.32 -12.30 -20.92
CA TYR A 205 -7.10 -10.88 -20.67
C TYR A 205 -7.82 -9.99 -21.68
N ALA A 206 -7.78 -10.34 -22.96
CA ALA A 206 -8.50 -9.62 -24.02
C ALA A 206 -10.01 -9.63 -23.79
N ARG A 207 -10.60 -10.77 -23.41
CA ARG A 207 -12.04 -10.88 -23.09
C ARG A 207 -12.45 -9.93 -21.97
N TRP A 208 -11.63 -9.74 -20.95
CA TRP A 208 -11.90 -8.74 -19.91
C TRP A 208 -11.80 -7.29 -20.42
N VAL A 209 -10.75 -6.98 -21.18
CA VAL A 209 -10.49 -5.63 -21.72
C VAL A 209 -11.59 -5.19 -22.69
N HIS A 210 -12.08 -6.10 -23.53
CA HIS A 210 -13.15 -5.83 -24.51
C HIS A 210 -14.56 -5.97 -23.93
N GLY A 211 -14.70 -6.40 -22.67
CA GLY A 211 -16.00 -6.51 -21.99
C GLY A 211 -16.82 -7.76 -22.29
N VAL A 212 -16.15 -8.85 -22.71
CA VAL A 212 -16.76 -10.16 -22.94
C VAL A 212 -16.98 -10.91 -21.62
N GLU A 213 -15.99 -10.90 -20.74
CA GLU A 213 -15.99 -11.61 -19.45
C GLU A 213 -15.65 -10.64 -18.31
N PRO A 214 -16.48 -10.55 -17.26
CA PRO A 214 -16.19 -9.72 -16.12
C PRO A 214 -15.19 -10.41 -15.18
N ARG A 215 -14.44 -9.60 -14.42
CA ARG A 215 -13.59 -10.08 -13.34
C ARG A 215 -14.16 -9.64 -11.99
N PRO A 216 -14.14 -10.50 -10.96
CA PRO A 216 -14.53 -10.11 -9.61
C PRO A 216 -13.71 -8.89 -9.15
N THR A 217 -14.41 -7.79 -8.86
CA THR A 217 -13.79 -6.53 -8.46
C THR A 217 -14.39 -6.10 -7.12
N ARG A 218 -13.54 -5.78 -6.15
CA ARG A 218 -14.00 -5.18 -4.88
C ARG A 218 -14.21 -3.69 -5.07
N ILE A 219 -15.44 -3.23 -4.84
CA ILE A 219 -15.83 -1.82 -4.94
C ILE A 219 -16.02 -1.26 -3.53
N LYS A 220 -15.50 -0.07 -3.28
CA LYS A 220 -15.66 0.62 -2.00
C LYS A 220 -17.15 0.86 -1.70
N PHE A 221 -17.59 0.54 -0.48
CA PHE A 221 -18.98 0.70 0.01
C PHE A 221 -20.04 -0.21 -0.61
N ILE A 222 -19.66 -1.15 -1.48
CA ILE A 222 -20.48 -2.33 -1.78
C ILE A 222 -19.98 -3.43 -0.85
N GLY A 223 -20.87 -4.27 -0.32
CA GLY A 223 -20.53 -5.30 0.67
C GLY A 223 -19.43 -6.27 0.23
N ASN A 224 -19.13 -7.29 1.03
CA ASN A 224 -18.02 -8.25 0.86
C ASN A 224 -18.16 -9.07 -0.43
N ASP A 225 -19.27 -8.93 -1.14
CA ASP A 225 -19.53 -9.53 -2.42
C ASP A 225 -18.69 -8.86 -3.51
N GLU A 226 -17.87 -9.65 -4.18
CA GLU A 226 -17.12 -9.20 -5.33
C GLU A 226 -18.09 -8.92 -6.48
N VAL A 227 -18.02 -7.70 -7.02
CA VAL A 227 -18.88 -7.31 -8.14
C VAL A 227 -18.16 -7.67 -9.44
N PRO A 228 -18.75 -8.54 -10.29
CA PRO A 228 -18.15 -8.87 -11.56
C PRO A 228 -18.21 -7.64 -12.48
N LEU A 229 -17.05 -7.03 -12.75
CA LEU A 229 -16.93 -5.88 -13.65
C LEU A 229 -15.95 -6.15 -14.79
N THR A 230 -16.32 -5.63 -15.96
CA THR A 230 -15.47 -5.59 -17.15
C THR A 230 -14.63 -4.31 -17.19
N ALA A 231 -13.54 -4.30 -17.96
CA ALA A 231 -12.74 -3.10 -18.11
C ALA A 231 -13.52 -1.91 -18.74
N PRO A 232 -14.37 -2.09 -19.77
CA PRO A 232 -15.16 -0.98 -20.34
C PRO A 232 -16.13 -0.37 -19.34
N GLN A 233 -16.76 -1.17 -18.46
CA GLN A 233 -17.63 -0.64 -17.39
C GLN A 233 -16.85 0.25 -16.41
N ARG A 234 -15.61 -0.15 -16.07
CA ARG A 234 -14.74 0.64 -15.19
C ARG A 234 -14.21 1.90 -15.88
N LEU A 235 -13.90 1.84 -17.17
CA LEU A 235 -13.53 3.00 -17.97
C LEU A 235 -14.70 3.99 -18.10
N ALA A 236 -15.93 3.52 -18.32
CA ALA A 236 -17.11 4.36 -18.36
C ALA A 236 -17.36 5.08 -17.02
N TYR A 237 -17.14 4.39 -15.89
CA TYR A 237 -17.21 5.01 -14.57
C TYR A 237 -16.12 6.09 -14.38
N LEU A 238 -14.89 5.84 -14.85
CA LEU A 238 -13.83 6.84 -14.85
C LEU A 238 -14.16 8.06 -15.71
N ASP A 239 -14.77 7.86 -16.88
CA ASP A 239 -15.21 8.95 -17.75
C ASP A 239 -16.32 9.76 -17.09
N HIS A 240 -17.27 9.12 -16.42
CA HIS A 240 -18.30 9.80 -15.63
C HIS A 240 -17.70 10.65 -14.52
N LEU A 241 -16.76 10.11 -13.73
CA LEU A 241 -16.07 10.86 -12.67
C LEU A 241 -15.26 12.04 -13.23
N ARG A 242 -14.59 11.84 -14.38
CA ARG A 242 -13.82 12.89 -15.06
C ARG A 242 -14.73 14.03 -15.53
N GLN A 243 -15.86 13.72 -16.15
CA GLN A 243 -16.84 14.72 -16.58
C GLN A 243 -17.42 15.48 -15.38
N ALA A 244 -17.84 14.75 -14.33
CA ALA A 244 -18.37 15.37 -13.11
C ALA A 244 -17.35 16.29 -12.43
N LEU A 245 -16.07 15.88 -12.39
CA LEU A 245 -14.98 16.70 -11.85
C LEU A 245 -14.80 17.98 -12.67
N GLN A 246 -14.75 17.87 -14.01
CA GLN A 246 -14.63 19.03 -14.90
C GLN A 246 -15.79 20.01 -14.73
N GLU A 247 -17.03 19.51 -14.68
CA GLU A 247 -18.21 20.35 -14.43
C GLU A 247 -18.15 21.05 -13.06
N ALA A 248 -17.70 20.36 -12.01
CA ALA A 248 -17.55 20.94 -10.69
C ALA A 248 -16.45 22.02 -10.64
N GLU A 249 -15.32 21.79 -11.34
CA GLU A 249 -14.26 22.80 -11.49
C GLU A 249 -14.77 24.03 -12.25
N ASP A 250 -15.54 23.85 -13.32
CA ASP A 250 -16.10 24.97 -14.09
C ASP A 250 -17.10 25.78 -13.27
N ARG A 251 -17.95 25.13 -12.45
CA ARG A 251 -18.83 25.83 -11.50
C ARG A 251 -18.04 26.65 -10.48
N LEU A 252 -16.96 26.08 -9.95
CA LEU A 252 -16.08 26.76 -9.01
C LEU A 252 -15.41 27.99 -9.66
N ARG A 253 -14.95 27.87 -10.92
CA ARG A 253 -14.40 28.98 -11.71
C ARG A 253 -15.41 30.11 -11.95
N LEU A 254 -16.67 29.76 -12.16
CA LEU A 254 -17.77 30.73 -12.35
C LEU A 254 -18.25 31.36 -11.04
N GLY A 255 -17.69 30.99 -9.89
CA GLY A 255 -18.12 31.49 -8.59
C GLY A 255 -19.48 30.96 -8.12
N LEU A 256 -19.98 29.88 -8.73
CA LEU A 256 -21.20 29.22 -8.26
C LEU A 256 -20.90 28.50 -6.94
N GLY A 257 -21.77 28.65 -5.93
CA GLY A 257 -21.64 27.95 -4.65
C GLY A 257 -20.54 28.47 -3.69
N GLN A 258 -20.08 29.72 -3.86
CA GLN A 258 -19.05 30.42 -3.08
C GLN A 258 -19.34 30.60 -1.56
N GLY A 259 -20.49 30.14 -1.04
CA GLY A 259 -20.89 30.36 0.35
C GLY A 259 -20.08 29.55 1.37
N TYR A 260 -20.35 28.25 1.46
CA TYR A 260 -19.77 27.37 2.49
C TYR A 260 -18.63 26.48 1.98
N GLY A 261 -18.02 26.83 0.83
CA GLY A 261 -17.00 25.98 0.19
C GLY A 261 -17.55 24.65 -0.34
N ILE A 262 -18.86 24.57 -0.62
CA ILE A 262 -19.53 23.33 -1.03
C ILE A 262 -18.97 22.82 -2.36
N GLU A 263 -18.81 23.69 -3.35
CA GLU A 263 -18.25 23.28 -4.65
C GLU A 263 -16.76 22.92 -4.53
N GLN A 264 -15.99 23.62 -3.69
CA GLN A 264 -14.59 23.27 -3.43
C GLN A 264 -14.47 21.88 -2.76
N LYS A 265 -15.36 21.59 -1.82
CA LYS A 265 -15.48 20.26 -1.21
C LYS A 265 -15.87 19.20 -2.24
N ARG A 266 -16.86 19.49 -3.10
CA ARG A 266 -17.29 18.57 -4.17
C ARG A 266 -16.16 18.28 -5.16
N VAL A 267 -15.43 19.30 -5.62
CA VAL A 267 -14.25 19.12 -6.49
C VAL A 267 -13.23 18.21 -5.80
N THR A 268 -12.97 18.43 -4.51
CA THR A 268 -12.02 17.62 -3.74
C THR A 268 -12.46 16.15 -3.63
N GLU A 269 -13.74 15.92 -3.33
CA GLU A 269 -14.32 14.57 -3.23
C GLU A 269 -14.28 13.85 -4.58
N LEU A 270 -14.76 14.49 -5.65
CA LEU A 270 -14.71 13.94 -7.01
C LEU A 270 -13.28 13.66 -7.48
N GLN A 271 -12.35 14.56 -7.16
CA GLN A 271 -10.94 14.38 -7.49
C GLN A 271 -10.35 13.17 -6.77
N SER A 272 -10.63 13.03 -5.46
CA SER A 272 -10.26 11.84 -4.69
C SER A 272 -10.85 10.58 -5.32
N ASP A 273 -12.15 10.55 -5.59
CA ASP A 273 -12.83 9.39 -6.15
C ASP A 273 -12.30 9.01 -7.53
N TYR A 274 -12.04 9.99 -8.39
CA TYR A 274 -11.43 9.80 -9.70
C TYR A 274 -10.05 9.14 -9.60
N TYR A 275 -9.12 9.72 -8.84
CA TYR A 275 -7.77 9.15 -8.72
C TYR A 275 -7.75 7.81 -7.99
N ASN A 276 -8.71 7.58 -7.10
CA ASN A 276 -8.87 6.29 -6.42
C ASN A 276 -9.30 5.21 -7.41
N ALA A 277 -10.39 5.45 -8.15
CA ALA A 277 -10.87 4.52 -9.17
C ALA A 277 -9.79 4.24 -10.24
N LEU A 278 -9.02 5.26 -10.60
CA LEU A 278 -7.94 5.19 -11.58
C LEU A 278 -6.78 4.33 -11.06
N SER A 279 -6.38 4.51 -9.80
CA SER A 279 -5.38 3.65 -9.16
C SER A 279 -5.84 2.21 -9.03
N ASP A 280 -7.12 2.02 -8.68
CA ASP A 280 -7.68 0.70 -8.45
C ASP A 280 -7.83 -0.07 -9.77
N LEU A 281 -8.11 0.58 -10.90
CA LEU A 281 -8.11 -0.06 -12.23
C LEU A 281 -6.70 -0.44 -12.68
N ALA A 282 -5.72 0.45 -12.53
CA ALA A 282 -4.33 0.15 -12.86
C ALA A 282 -3.77 -1.02 -12.04
N ARG A 283 -4.02 -1.02 -10.71
CA ARG A 283 -3.61 -2.12 -9.82
C ARG A 283 -4.26 -3.43 -10.21
N ASP A 284 -5.55 -3.40 -10.56
CA ASP A 284 -6.29 -4.61 -10.92
C ASP A 284 -5.82 -5.20 -12.25
N ALA A 285 -5.50 -4.36 -13.24
CA ALA A 285 -4.91 -4.79 -14.50
C ALA A 285 -3.55 -5.48 -14.28
N GLN A 286 -2.69 -4.92 -13.43
CA GLN A 286 -1.42 -5.54 -13.04
C GLN A 286 -1.65 -6.87 -12.29
N ALA A 287 -2.56 -6.89 -11.31
CA ALA A 287 -2.87 -8.09 -10.53
C ALA A 287 -3.42 -9.23 -11.40
N PHE A 288 -4.23 -8.92 -12.41
CA PHE A 288 -4.75 -9.93 -13.33
C PHE A 288 -3.64 -10.54 -14.19
N VAL A 289 -2.67 -9.74 -14.65
CA VAL A 289 -1.49 -10.28 -15.35
C VAL A 289 -0.71 -11.23 -14.44
N GLU A 290 -0.48 -10.86 -13.19
CA GLU A 290 0.23 -11.73 -12.23
C GLU A 290 -0.54 -13.03 -11.92
N GLU A 291 -1.87 -12.97 -11.87
CA GLU A 291 -2.74 -14.14 -11.74
C GLU A 291 -2.60 -15.08 -12.94
N LEU A 292 -2.63 -14.55 -14.17
CA LEU A 292 -2.42 -15.33 -15.40
C LEU A 292 -1.02 -15.97 -15.43
N LYS A 293 0.03 -15.25 -15.01
CA LYS A 293 1.39 -15.83 -14.91
C LYS A 293 1.44 -17.00 -13.93
N LYS A 294 0.75 -16.86 -12.79
CA LYS A 294 0.63 -17.93 -11.80
C LYS A 294 -0.14 -19.13 -12.36
N GLU A 295 -1.23 -18.91 -13.10
CA GLU A 295 -1.98 -19.99 -13.77
C GLU A 295 -1.13 -20.72 -14.83
N LEU A 296 -0.31 -19.98 -15.57
CA LEU A 296 0.56 -20.55 -16.61
C LEU A 296 1.69 -21.43 -16.06
N LEU A 297 2.29 -21.01 -14.94
CA LEU A 297 3.52 -21.62 -14.42
C LEU A 297 3.30 -22.46 -13.14
N GLY A 298 2.14 -22.35 -12.49
CA GLY A 298 1.83 -23.09 -11.27
C GLY A 298 2.87 -22.90 -10.18
N ASP A 299 3.42 -24.00 -9.65
CA ASP A 299 4.45 -23.99 -8.61
C ASP A 299 5.79 -23.38 -9.06
N ALA A 300 6.06 -23.32 -10.38
CA ALA A 300 7.25 -22.69 -10.92
C ALA A 300 7.17 -21.15 -10.86
N TRP A 301 5.97 -20.59 -10.66
CA TRP A 301 5.79 -19.17 -10.49
C TRP A 301 6.30 -18.69 -9.14
N THR A 302 7.42 -18.00 -9.14
CA THR A 302 7.83 -17.17 -8.01
C THR A 302 7.35 -15.75 -8.25
N PRO A 303 6.48 -15.19 -7.40
CA PRO A 303 6.08 -13.80 -7.54
C PRO A 303 7.34 -12.92 -7.51
N PRO A 304 7.50 -11.98 -8.45
CA PRO A 304 8.65 -11.09 -8.42
C PRO A 304 8.69 -10.40 -7.04
N PRO A 305 9.88 -10.19 -6.46
CA PRO A 305 9.97 -9.42 -5.23
C PRO A 305 9.27 -8.08 -5.49
N PRO A 306 8.40 -7.59 -4.59
CA PRO A 306 7.61 -6.40 -4.85
C PRO A 306 8.57 -5.28 -5.23
N THR A 307 8.54 -4.87 -6.51
CA THR A 307 9.34 -3.77 -7.03
C THR A 307 8.79 -2.53 -6.37
N ARG A 308 9.39 -2.16 -5.25
CA ARG A 308 8.89 -1.06 -4.41
C ARG A 308 8.96 0.21 -5.25
N SER A 309 7.81 0.77 -5.57
CA SER A 309 7.78 2.09 -6.19
C SER A 309 8.36 3.10 -5.19
N ARG A 310 8.87 4.23 -5.70
CA ARG A 310 9.32 5.31 -4.82
C ARG A 310 8.18 5.82 -3.92
N GLY A 311 6.94 5.78 -4.43
CA GLY A 311 5.73 6.05 -3.67
C GLY A 311 5.52 5.08 -2.50
N ASP A 312 5.66 3.78 -2.72
CA ASP A 312 5.52 2.77 -1.64
C ASP A 312 6.58 2.94 -0.55
N LEU A 313 7.79 3.34 -0.94
CA LEU A 313 8.84 3.68 0.01
C LEU A 313 8.44 4.90 0.84
N LEU A 314 7.93 5.96 0.23
CA LEU A 314 7.44 7.14 0.94
C LEU A 314 6.29 6.80 1.90
N ASP A 315 5.36 5.95 1.47
CA ASP A 315 4.25 5.50 2.32
C ASP A 315 4.77 4.76 3.54
N ARG A 316 5.73 3.85 3.36
CA ARG A 316 6.35 3.10 4.46
C ARG A 316 7.16 3.99 5.40
N VAL A 317 7.95 4.90 4.85
CA VAL A 317 8.70 5.89 5.64
C VAL A 317 7.72 6.73 6.44
N THR A 318 6.64 7.23 5.84
CA THR A 318 5.61 8.03 6.53
C THR A 318 4.98 7.24 7.68
N MET A 319 4.58 5.99 7.45
CA MET A 319 3.99 5.13 8.47
C MET A 319 4.91 4.94 9.68
N TRP A 320 6.15 4.50 9.45
CA TRP A 320 7.10 4.22 10.53
C TRP A 320 7.63 5.49 11.19
N PHE A 321 7.82 6.56 10.42
CA PHE A 321 8.20 7.86 10.95
C PHE A 321 7.20 8.34 12.01
N LEU A 322 5.89 8.30 11.72
CA LEU A 322 4.84 8.72 12.64
C LEU A 322 4.86 7.88 13.93
N VAL A 323 5.00 6.55 13.81
CA VAL A 323 5.11 5.65 14.97
C VAL A 323 6.33 5.96 15.82
N VAL A 324 7.51 6.10 15.19
CA VAL A 324 8.76 6.36 15.90
C VAL A 324 8.70 7.71 16.60
N ILE A 325 8.33 8.79 15.91
CA ILE A 325 8.24 10.12 16.48
C ILE A 325 7.19 10.20 17.59
N GLY A 326 6.00 9.63 17.38
CA GLY A 326 4.96 9.57 18.40
C GLY A 326 5.42 8.81 19.66
N THR A 327 6.11 7.68 19.47
CA THR A 327 6.69 6.90 20.58
C THR A 327 7.77 7.69 21.32
N LEU A 328 8.69 8.35 20.61
CA LEU A 328 9.74 9.18 21.21
C LEU A 328 9.16 10.33 22.04
N LEU A 329 8.10 10.98 21.56
CA LEU A 329 7.40 12.06 22.29
C LEU A 329 6.65 11.54 23.52
N LEU A 330 6.01 10.37 23.44
CA LEU A 330 5.31 9.76 24.58
C LEU A 330 6.27 9.31 25.68
N VAL A 331 7.33 8.60 25.29
CA VAL A 331 8.37 8.10 26.18
C VAL A 331 9.27 9.24 26.70
N GLY A 332 9.31 10.37 25.99
CA GLY A 332 10.19 11.50 26.29
C GLY A 332 11.66 11.16 26.09
N LEU A 333 11.97 10.47 24.98
CA LEU A 333 13.33 10.12 24.54
C LEU A 333 13.70 10.95 23.30
N PHE A 334 14.86 11.60 23.34
CA PHE A 334 15.34 12.55 22.33
C PHE A 334 14.28 13.61 21.97
N THR A 335 13.59 14.15 22.98
CA THR A 335 12.42 15.03 22.79
C THR A 335 12.68 16.19 21.82
N PRO A 336 13.81 16.93 21.88
CA PRO A 336 14.07 18.02 20.94
C PRO A 336 14.21 17.53 19.48
N LEU A 337 14.86 16.39 19.26
CA LEU A 337 15.01 15.82 17.92
C LEU A 337 13.67 15.30 17.40
N ALA A 338 12.86 14.67 18.26
CA ALA A 338 11.52 14.24 17.91
C ALA A 338 10.61 15.42 17.53
N CYS A 339 10.69 16.54 18.28
CA CYS A 339 9.98 17.78 17.93
C CYS A 339 10.43 18.35 16.58
N LEU A 340 11.75 18.44 16.33
CA LEU A 340 12.26 18.95 15.05
C LEU A 340 11.83 18.08 13.87
N GLY A 341 11.89 16.74 14.02
CA GLY A 341 11.39 15.81 13.02
C GLY A 341 9.89 16.01 12.75
N ALA A 342 9.08 16.04 13.81
CA ALA A 342 7.64 16.25 13.73
C ALA A 342 7.29 17.58 13.03
N ILE A 343 7.93 18.68 13.44
CA ILE A 343 7.76 20.00 12.81
C ILE A 343 8.14 19.93 11.32
N GLY A 344 9.29 19.32 10.99
CA GLY A 344 9.73 19.17 9.61
C GLY A 344 8.71 18.43 8.74
N PHE A 345 8.12 17.35 9.27
CA PHE A 345 7.05 16.60 8.60
C PHE A 345 5.77 17.44 8.44
N LEU A 346 5.35 18.18 9.45
CA LEU A 346 4.18 19.05 9.37
C LEU A 346 4.38 20.21 8.38
N VAL A 347 5.59 20.78 8.31
CA VAL A 347 5.94 21.80 7.32
C VAL A 347 5.95 21.19 5.91
N LEU A 348 6.53 20.01 5.73
CA LEU A 348 6.52 19.29 4.44
C LEU A 348 5.10 19.09 3.92
N THR A 349 4.20 18.60 4.77
CA THR A 349 2.79 18.38 4.40
C THR A 349 2.07 19.71 4.14
N TYR A 350 2.33 20.75 4.94
CA TYR A 350 1.81 22.10 4.70
C TYR A 350 2.27 22.68 3.36
N LEU A 351 3.53 22.51 2.99
CA LEU A 351 4.06 22.96 1.69
C LEU A 351 3.56 22.13 0.51
N THR A 352 2.98 20.96 0.77
CA THR A 352 2.35 20.12 -0.27
C THR A 352 0.91 20.56 -0.53
N TYR A 353 0.14 20.80 0.53
CA TYR A 353 -1.22 21.37 0.49
C TYR A 353 -1.33 22.58 1.42
N PRO A 354 -0.87 23.76 0.97
CA PRO A 354 -1.09 24.98 1.74
C PRO A 354 -2.59 25.30 1.75
N PRO A 355 -3.21 25.53 2.91
CA PRO A 355 -4.64 25.81 3.05
C PRO A 355 -4.96 27.25 2.62
N PHE A 356 -4.63 27.60 1.38
CA PHE A 356 -4.94 28.91 0.82
C PHE A 356 -6.30 28.87 0.11
N PRO A 357 -7.05 29.99 0.11
CA PRO A 357 -8.40 30.04 -0.47
C PRO A 357 -8.52 29.55 -1.93
N TRP A 358 -7.44 29.66 -2.70
CA TRP A 358 -7.40 29.31 -4.13
C TRP A 358 -6.88 27.89 -4.41
N PHE A 359 -6.51 27.12 -3.39
CA PHE A 359 -6.09 25.73 -3.55
C PHE A 359 -7.20 24.76 -3.15
N PRO A 360 -7.32 23.60 -3.82
CA PRO A 360 -8.21 22.54 -3.36
C PRO A 360 -7.77 22.06 -1.98
N LEU A 361 -8.74 21.69 -1.15
CA LEU A 361 -8.45 21.10 0.15
C LEU A 361 -7.89 19.68 -0.04
N PRO A 362 -6.98 19.21 0.82
CA PRO A 362 -6.54 17.82 0.74
C PRO A 362 -7.69 16.85 1.04
N PRO A 363 -7.66 15.62 0.51
CA PRO A 363 -8.67 14.61 0.79
C PRO A 363 -8.81 14.34 2.29
N GLY A 364 -10.06 14.25 2.78
CA GLY A 364 -10.34 13.97 4.19
C GLY A 364 -10.09 15.13 5.15
N THR A 365 -9.97 16.38 4.64
CA THR A 365 -9.85 17.56 5.50
C THR A 365 -11.13 17.81 6.29
N GLU A 366 -10.99 17.98 7.60
CA GLU A 366 -12.08 18.40 8.48
C GLU A 366 -12.27 19.93 8.38
N GLY A 367 -13.50 20.36 8.06
CA GLY A 367 -13.85 21.78 7.95
C GLY A 367 -13.29 22.48 6.70
N ASN A 368 -13.23 23.81 6.76
CA ASN A 368 -12.67 24.67 5.70
C ASN A 368 -11.55 25.55 6.31
N PRO A 369 -10.33 25.00 6.49
CA PRO A 369 -9.24 25.77 7.08
C PRO A 369 -8.76 26.85 6.10
N ILE A 370 -8.75 28.10 6.56
CA ILE A 370 -8.18 29.22 5.83
C ILE A 370 -6.86 29.61 6.53
N PHE A 371 -5.74 29.45 5.81
CA PHE A 371 -4.35 29.69 6.24
C PHE A 371 -3.81 28.80 7.37
N ILE A 372 -4.62 28.50 8.39
CA ILE A 372 -4.26 27.73 9.57
C ILE A 372 -5.05 26.42 9.55
N ASN A 373 -4.36 25.32 9.30
CA ASN A 373 -4.91 23.98 9.46
C ASN A 373 -4.38 23.34 10.75
N LYS A 374 -4.86 22.12 11.05
CA LYS A 374 -4.39 21.31 12.18
C LYS A 374 -2.86 21.19 12.22
N ASN A 375 -2.21 21.00 11.07
CA ASN A 375 -0.75 20.84 10.98
C ASN A 375 -0.01 22.08 11.50
N VAL A 376 -0.50 23.29 11.22
CA VAL A 376 0.09 24.53 11.75
C VAL A 376 -0.05 24.60 13.27
N ILE A 377 -1.24 24.28 13.80
CA ILE A 377 -1.49 24.31 15.25
C ILE A 377 -0.59 23.30 15.97
N GLU A 378 -0.45 22.10 15.43
CA GLU A 378 0.45 21.07 15.98
C GLU A 378 1.92 21.47 15.90
N ALA A 379 2.35 22.09 14.79
CA ALA A 379 3.73 22.57 14.64
C ALA A 379 4.05 23.67 15.66
N LEU A 380 3.13 24.63 15.89
CA LEU A 380 3.29 25.66 16.91
C LEU A 380 3.36 25.07 18.32
N ALA A 381 2.52 24.07 18.62
CA ALA A 381 2.56 23.37 19.89
C ALA A 381 3.88 22.61 20.09
N LEU A 382 4.43 22.00 19.04
CA LEU A 382 5.74 21.37 19.06
C LEU A 382 6.88 22.37 19.24
N CYS A 383 6.78 23.59 18.70
CA CYS A 383 7.73 24.67 18.98
C CYS A 383 7.74 25.04 20.47
N VAL A 384 6.57 25.07 21.12
CA VAL A 384 6.47 25.30 22.58
C VAL A 384 7.14 24.17 23.36
N ILE A 385 6.94 22.91 22.94
CA ILE A 385 7.59 21.76 23.58
C ILE A 385 9.10 21.79 23.35
N LEU A 386 9.56 22.18 22.16
CA LEU A 386 10.97 22.21 21.77
C LEU A 386 11.82 23.13 22.67
N VAL A 387 11.25 24.28 23.09
CA VAL A 387 11.93 25.23 23.97
C VAL A 387 11.82 24.90 25.46
N HIS A 388 11.12 23.81 25.81
CA HIS A 388 10.90 23.39 27.19
C HIS A 388 11.45 22.00 27.47
N PRO A 389 12.13 21.77 28.62
CA PRO A 389 12.79 20.49 28.92
C PRO A 389 11.79 19.43 29.41
N THR A 390 10.67 19.25 28.71
CA THR A 390 9.59 18.32 29.06
C THR A 390 10.09 16.88 29.18
N GLY A 391 11.02 16.45 28.30
CA GLY A 391 11.69 15.14 28.39
C GLY A 391 12.43 14.91 29.71
N ARG A 392 12.99 15.96 30.32
CA ARG A 392 13.70 15.85 31.62
C ARG A 392 12.74 15.82 32.81
N TRP A 393 11.54 16.36 32.64
CA TRP A 393 10.51 16.41 33.67
C TRP A 393 9.77 15.09 33.81
N LEU A 394 9.47 14.46 32.66
CA LEU A 394 8.81 13.17 32.57
C LEU A 394 9.31 12.49 31.29
N GLY A 395 10.34 11.64 31.37
CA GLY A 395 10.85 10.94 30.19
C GLY A 395 12.23 10.35 30.36
N LEU A 396 12.64 9.54 29.37
CA LEU A 396 13.96 8.89 29.35
C LEU A 396 15.11 9.87 29.10
N ASP A 397 14.84 11.09 28.62
CA ASP A 397 15.85 12.14 28.51
C ASP A 397 16.49 12.49 29.86
N ALA A 398 15.75 12.34 30.97
CA ALA A 398 16.29 12.49 32.31
C ALA A 398 17.40 11.45 32.61
N LEU A 399 17.18 10.19 32.24
CA LEU A 399 18.14 9.10 32.43
C LEU A 399 19.34 9.25 31.50
N TRP A 400 19.11 9.59 30.24
CA TRP A 400 20.18 9.82 29.27
C TRP A 400 21.12 10.95 29.74
N THR A 401 20.56 12.10 30.11
CA THR A 401 21.37 13.24 30.60
C THR A 401 22.11 12.92 31.90
N TYR A 402 21.52 12.10 32.78
CA TYR A 402 22.18 11.62 33.98
C TYR A 402 23.40 10.72 33.67
N CYS A 403 23.24 9.75 32.78
CA CYS A 403 24.31 8.84 32.35
C CYS A 403 25.45 9.58 31.62
N CYS A 404 25.13 10.51 30.73
CA CYS A 404 26.14 11.33 30.03
C CYS A 404 26.94 12.22 31.02
N ARG A 405 26.29 12.81 32.02
CA ARG A 405 26.98 13.63 33.03
C ARG A 405 27.97 12.81 33.86
N ARG A 406 27.62 11.58 34.27
CA ARG A 406 28.52 10.70 35.05
C ARG A 406 29.78 10.28 34.27
N ARG A 407 29.68 10.11 32.94
CA ARG A 407 30.82 9.73 32.09
C ARG A 407 31.80 10.89 31.84
N CYS A 408 31.34 12.14 31.83
CA CYS A 408 32.26 13.29 31.70
C CYS A 408 33.01 13.62 33.00
N THR A 409 32.46 13.30 34.17
CA THR A 409 33.12 13.54 35.48
C THR A 409 34.19 12.51 35.84
N THR A 410 34.42 11.50 35.00
CA THR A 410 35.36 10.38 35.23
C THR A 410 36.64 10.49 34.38
N GLN A 411 37.06 11.69 33.97
CA GLN A 411 38.45 11.90 33.55
C GLN A 411 39.35 12.13 34.78
N PRO A 412 40.41 11.34 34.99
CA PRO A 412 41.31 11.54 36.11
C PRO A 412 42.22 12.75 35.84
N SER A 413 42.25 13.67 36.79
CA SER A 413 43.25 14.74 36.87
C SER A 413 44.65 14.11 36.93
N ALA A 414 45.44 14.27 35.86
CA ALA A 414 46.85 13.91 35.85
C ALA A 414 47.59 14.74 36.92
N SER A 415 48.41 14.03 37.70
CA SER A 415 49.09 14.46 38.91
C SER A 415 50.07 15.62 38.72
N THR A 416 49.96 16.58 39.63
CA THR A 416 50.92 17.64 40.00
C THR A 416 52.34 17.10 40.22
N THR A 417 53.35 17.76 39.65
CA THR A 417 54.72 17.77 40.21
C THR A 417 55.27 19.18 40.17
N SER A 418 55.43 19.78 41.34
CA SER A 418 56.13 21.04 41.59
C SER A 418 57.57 20.75 42.01
N PRO A 419 58.59 21.47 41.50
CA PRO A 419 59.95 21.37 42.03
C PRO A 419 60.12 22.30 43.24
N THR A 420 60.70 21.74 44.29
CA THR A 420 61.09 22.38 45.55
C THR A 420 62.26 23.36 45.34
N PRO A 421 62.35 24.48 46.09
CA PRO A 421 63.54 25.32 46.10
C PRO A 421 64.51 24.87 47.20
N SER A 422 65.81 24.89 46.90
CA SER A 422 66.89 24.87 47.89
C SER A 422 67.84 26.04 47.59
N ALA A 423 68.37 26.62 48.67
CA ALA A 423 69.15 27.85 48.77
C ALA A 423 70.40 27.93 47.88
#